data_AF-A0A2S6CTC8-F1
#
_entry.id   AF-A0A2S6CTC8-F1
#
_cell.length_a   1.000
_cell.length_b   1.000
_cell.length_c   1.000
_cell.angle_alpha   90.00
_cell.angle_beta   90.00
_cell.angle_gamma   90.00
#
_symmetry.space_group_name_H-M   'P 1'
#
loop_
_entity.id
_entity.type
_entity.pdbx_description
1 polymer ?
#
loop_
_entity_poly.entity_id
_entity_poly.type
_entity_poly.pdbx_seq_one_letter_code
_entity_poly.pdbx_strand_id
1 'polypeptide(L)'
;MTTTLQQRQSANVWDRFCEFITSTDNRIYIGWFGVLMIPTLLSAIACFAIAFVAAPPVDIDGIREPVAGSLLYGNNIISGAVVPSSN
;
A
#
# COMPACT_ATOMS: atom_id res chain seq x y z
N MET A 1 -52.74 -5.20 14.54
CA MET A 1 -51.39 -5.76 14.73
C MET A 1 -50.52 -5.16 13.64
N THR A 2 -49.57 -4.34 14.06
CA THR A 2 -48.75 -3.44 13.25
C THR A 2 -47.96 -4.22 12.22
N THR A 3 -48.31 -4.01 10.95
CA THR A 3 -47.45 -4.33 9.82
C THR A 3 -46.20 -3.48 9.98
N THR A 4 -45.11 -4.11 10.42
CA THR A 4 -43.78 -3.54 10.33
C THR A 4 -43.53 -3.27 8.85
N LEU A 5 -43.78 -2.04 8.44
CA LEU A 5 -43.36 -1.50 7.16
C LEU A 5 -41.86 -1.70 7.11
N GLN A 6 -41.48 -2.79 6.46
CA GLN A 6 -40.14 -3.11 6.04
C GLN A 6 -39.80 -2.06 4.99
N GLN A 7 -39.52 -0.85 5.47
CA GLN A 7 -38.91 0.22 4.70
C GLN A 7 -37.48 -0.25 4.45
N ARG A 8 -37.34 -1.23 3.55
CA ARG A 8 -36.22 -1.30 2.62
C ARG A 8 -36.33 -0.03 1.79
N GLN A 9 -36.03 1.11 2.40
CA GLN A 9 -35.49 2.23 1.68
C GLN A 9 -34.36 1.62 0.87
N SER A 10 -34.51 1.71 -0.45
CA SER A 10 -33.47 1.44 -1.42
C SER A 10 -32.21 2.19 -0.97
N ALA A 11 -31.38 1.54 -0.15
CA ALA A 11 -30.17 2.14 0.38
C ALA A 11 -29.37 2.63 -0.81
N ASN A 12 -29.04 3.93 -0.79
CA ASN A 12 -28.31 4.58 -1.85
C ASN A 12 -27.01 3.81 -2.09
N VAL A 13 -26.45 3.83 -3.30
CA VAL A 13 -25.18 3.13 -3.60
C VAL A 13 -24.10 3.56 -2.61
N TRP A 14 -24.12 4.83 -2.21
CA TRP A 14 -23.25 5.38 -1.19
C TRP A 14 -23.43 4.75 0.19
N ASP A 15 -24.67 4.54 0.64
CA ASP A 15 -24.94 3.94 1.95
C ASP A 15 -24.49 2.48 2.00
N ARG A 16 -24.69 1.73 0.90
CA ARG A 16 -24.18 0.36 0.77
C ARG A 16 -22.65 0.32 0.77
N PHE A 17 -22.01 1.30 0.15
CA PHE A 17 -20.55 1.43 0.18
C PHE A 17 -20.04 1.72 1.59
N CYS A 18 -20.66 2.66 2.30
CA CYS A 18 -20.32 2.97 3.69
C CYS A 18 -20.48 1.74 4.59
N GLU A 19 -21.60 1.02 4.48
CA GLU A 19 -21.86 -0.22 5.23
C GLU A 19 -20.83 -1.31 4.89
N PHE A 20 -20.43 -1.44 3.63
CA PHE A 20 -19.39 -2.38 3.23
C PHE A 20 -18.02 -2.05 3.81
N ILE A 21 -17.59 -0.78 3.72
CA ILE A 21 -16.29 -0.33 4.23
C ILE A 21 -16.20 -0.49 5.74
N THR A 22 -17.29 -0.24 6.47
CA THR A 22 -17.31 -0.36 7.94
C THR A 22 -17.82 -1.71 8.45
N SER A 23 -18.12 -2.67 7.57
CA SER A 23 -18.59 -4.00 7.96
C SER A 23 -17.54 -4.77 8.76
N THR A 24 -17.99 -5.34 9.88
CA THR A 24 -17.21 -6.22 10.76
C THR A 24 -17.19 -7.67 10.29
N ASP A 25 -17.98 -8.01 9.26
CA ASP A 25 -18.04 -9.36 8.70
C ASP A 25 -16.94 -9.61 7.65
N ASN A 26 -16.24 -8.55 7.23
CA ASN A 26 -15.09 -8.68 6.35
C ASN A 26 -13.95 -9.44 7.05
N ARG A 27 -13.37 -10.44 6.36
CA ARG A 27 -12.23 -11.24 6.89
C ARG A 27 -11.04 -10.38 7.30
N ILE A 28 -10.83 -9.27 6.60
CA ILE A 28 -9.89 -8.21 6.94
C ILE A 28 -10.72 -6.94 6.98
N TYR A 29 -10.79 -6.31 8.15
CA TYR A 29 -11.51 -5.06 8.31
C TYR A 29 -10.87 -3.95 7.47
N ILE A 30 -11.69 -3.17 6.77
CA ILE A 30 -11.25 -2.06 5.92
C ILE A 30 -11.29 -0.76 6.73
N GLY A 31 -12.49 -0.28 7.05
CA GLY A 31 -12.71 1.04 7.66
C GLY A 31 -12.24 2.19 6.76
N TRP A 32 -12.52 3.43 7.18
CA TRP A 32 -12.12 4.61 6.40
C TRP A 32 -10.60 4.78 6.28
N PHE A 33 -9.83 4.34 7.29
CA PHE A 33 -8.37 4.30 7.19
C PHE A 33 -7.88 3.27 6.17
N GLY A 34 -8.54 2.12 6.06
CA GLY A 34 -8.19 1.08 5.09
C GLY A 34 -8.24 1.55 3.64
N VAL A 35 -9.15 2.48 3.32
CA VAL A 35 -9.26 3.08 1.98
C VAL A 35 -7.97 3.76 1.55
N LEU A 36 -7.23 4.39 2.48
CA LEU A 36 -5.91 5.00 2.19
C LEU A 36 -4.77 4.01 2.43
N MET A 37 -4.86 3.21 3.48
CA MET A 37 -3.80 2.29 3.88
C MET A 37 -3.54 1.21 2.82
N ILE A 38 -4.58 0.59 2.26
CA ILE A 38 -4.44 -0.49 1.29
C ILE A 38 -3.66 -0.04 0.04
N PRO A 39 -4.06 1.02 -0.70
CA PRO A 39 -3.33 1.43 -1.89
C PRO A 39 -1.92 1.95 -1.59
N THR A 40 -1.73 2.66 -0.47
CA THR A 40 -0.41 3.21 -0.11
C THR A 40 0.58 2.11 0.28
N LEU A 41 0.17 1.14 1.10
CA LEU A 41 1.03 0.02 1.47
C LEU A 41 1.33 -0.89 0.29
N LEU A 42 0.34 -1.19 -0.57
CA LEU A 42 0.58 -2.02 -1.76
C LEU A 42 1.58 -1.37 -2.70
N SER A 43 1.45 -0.06 -2.95
CA SER A 43 2.39 0.69 -3.77
C SER A 43 3.81 0.69 -3.15
N ALA A 44 3.91 0.96 -1.85
CA ALA A 44 5.18 0.97 -1.14
C ALA A 44 5.89 -0.40 -1.17
N ILE A 45 5.15 -1.49 -0.90
CA ILE A 45 5.68 -2.86 -0.91
C ILE A 45 6.13 -3.25 -2.33
N ALA A 46 5.33 -2.94 -3.34
CA ALA A 46 5.69 -3.25 -4.73
C ALA A 46 6.96 -2.50 -5.17
N CYS A 47 7.04 -1.20 -4.87
CA CYS A 47 8.21 -0.39 -5.15
C CYS A 47 9.46 -0.90 -4.42
N PHE A 48 9.34 -1.17 -3.11
CA PHE A 48 10.43 -1.69 -2.31
C PHE A 48 10.95 -3.03 -2.83
N ALA A 49 10.06 -3.98 -3.16
CA ALA A 49 10.45 -5.29 -3.65
C ALA A 49 11.21 -5.19 -4.99
N ILE A 50 10.72 -4.39 -5.94
CA ILE A 50 11.38 -4.21 -7.24
C ILE A 50 12.72 -3.49 -7.06
N ALA A 51 12.77 -2.43 -6.25
CA ALA A 51 13.98 -1.64 -6.03
C ALA A 51 15.07 -2.46 -5.34
N PHE A 52 14.71 -3.22 -4.30
CA PHE A 52 15.65 -4.07 -3.56
C PHE A 52 16.27 -5.16 -4.45
N VAL A 53 15.51 -5.69 -5.41
CA VAL A 53 16.01 -6.72 -6.33
C VAL A 53 16.81 -6.12 -7.49
N ALA A 54 16.31 -5.06 -8.13
CA ALA A 54 16.75 -4.67 -9.47
C ALA A 54 17.05 -3.17 -9.68
N ALA A 55 17.03 -2.33 -8.64
CA ALA A 55 17.36 -0.91 -8.83
C ALA A 55 18.82 -0.73 -9.29
N PRO A 56 19.09 0.21 -10.23
CA PRO A 56 20.45 0.59 -10.56
C PRO A 56 21.12 1.34 -9.38
N PRO A 57 22.45 1.49 -9.40
CA PRO A 57 23.18 2.28 -8.40
C PRO A 57 22.67 3.73 -8.33
N VAL A 58 22.62 4.28 -7.11
CA VAL A 58 22.08 5.62 -6.83
C VAL A 58 23.17 6.50 -6.21
N ASP A 59 23.30 7.73 -6.70
CA ASP A 59 24.18 8.74 -6.13
C ASP A 59 23.49 9.38 -4.92
N ILE A 60 23.86 8.95 -3.72
CA ILE A 60 23.23 9.38 -2.47
C ILE A 60 23.71 10.77 -2.03
N ASP A 61 24.99 11.06 -2.24
CA ASP A 61 25.61 12.30 -1.75
C ASP A 61 25.66 13.41 -2.81
N GLY A 62 25.21 13.13 -4.03
CA GLY A 62 25.19 14.10 -5.14
C GLY A 62 26.57 14.43 -5.72
N ILE A 63 27.59 13.63 -5.36
CA ILE A 63 28.99 13.82 -5.76
C ILE A 63 29.38 13.01 -7.00
N ARG A 64 28.39 12.40 -7.68
CA ARG A 64 28.57 11.49 -8.81
C ARG A 64 29.29 10.19 -8.42
N GLU A 65 29.03 9.68 -7.22
CA GLU A 65 29.51 8.39 -6.75
C GLU A 65 28.33 7.43 -6.47
N PRO A 66 27.87 6.68 -7.48
CA PRO A 66 26.70 5.81 -7.32
C PRO A 66 26.99 4.59 -6.43
N VAL A 67 26.11 4.36 -5.45
CA VAL A 67 26.15 3.22 -4.54
C VAL A 67 25.20 2.12 -5.03
N ALA A 68 25.72 0.91 -5.20
CA ALA A 68 24.91 -0.26 -5.55
C ALA A 68 24.20 -0.81 -4.31
N GLY A 69 22.86 -0.78 -4.30
CA GLY A 69 22.05 -1.29 -3.19
C GLY A 69 21.25 -2.56 -3.50
N SER A 70 21.07 -2.93 -4.77
CA SER A 70 20.18 -4.03 -5.14
C SER A 70 20.89 -5.38 -5.30
N LEU A 71 20.13 -6.47 -5.22
CA LEU A 71 20.64 -7.84 -5.29
C LEU A 71 21.30 -8.15 -6.65
N LEU A 72 20.69 -7.72 -7.76
CA LEU A 72 21.25 -7.93 -9.10
C LEU A 72 22.57 -7.16 -9.32
N TYR A 73 22.84 -6.13 -8.53
CA TYR A 73 24.08 -5.35 -8.57
C TYR A 73 25.11 -5.79 -7.50
N GLY A 74 25.05 -7.06 -7.08
CA GLY A 74 26.11 -7.70 -6.28
C GLY A 74 25.90 -7.64 -4.76
N ASN A 75 24.72 -7.29 -4.29
CA ASN A 75 24.38 -7.31 -2.87
C ASN A 75 23.73 -8.62 -2.42
N ASN A 76 23.87 -8.94 -1.13
CA ASN A 76 23.12 -10.00 -0.45
C ASN A 76 22.07 -9.40 0.50
N ILE A 77 21.37 -10.21 1.29
CA ILE A 77 20.31 -9.73 2.20
C ILE A 77 20.83 -8.79 3.29
N ILE A 78 22.10 -8.90 3.68
CA ILE A 78 22.72 -8.05 4.73
C ILE A 78 23.23 -6.74 4.13
N SER A 79 23.79 -6.77 2.91
CA SER A 79 24.36 -5.58 2.27
C SER A 79 23.36 -4.82 1.39
N GLY A 80 22.25 -5.44 1.01
CA GLY A 80 21.24 -4.85 0.15
C GLY A 80 20.43 -3.75 0.84
N ALA A 81 20.12 -2.69 0.11
CA ALA A 81 19.32 -1.57 0.58
C ALA A 81 18.62 -0.85 -0.58
N VAL A 82 17.48 -0.22 -0.29
CA VAL A 82 16.93 0.83 -1.15
C VAL A 82 17.61 2.14 -0.75
N VAL A 83 18.52 2.61 -1.60
CA VAL A 83 19.36 3.79 -1.33
C VAL A 83 18.49 5.06 -1.32
N PRO A 84 18.69 5.99 -0.35
CA PRO A 84 18.03 7.29 -0.35
C PRO A 84 18.25 8.09 -1.64
N SER A 85 17.40 9.08 -1.88
CA SER A 85 17.61 10.05 -2.96
C SER A 85 18.88 10.86 -2.73
N SER A 86 19.47 11.35 -3.82
CA SER A 86 20.57 12.33 -3.77
C SER A 86 20.23 13.48 -2.83
N ASN A 87 21.24 13.91 -2.06
CA ASN A 87 21.28 15.21 -1.40
C ASN A 87 21.28 16.36 -2.41
#